data_AF-A0A1H3VU86-F1
#
_entry.id   AF-A0A1H3VU86-F1
#
_cell.length_a   1.000
_cell.length_b   1.000
_cell.length_c   1.000
_cell.angle_alpha   90.00
_cell.angle_beta   90.00
_cell.angle_gamma   90.00
#
_symmetry.space_group_name_H-M   'P 1'
#
loop_
_entity.id
_entity.type
_entity.pdbx_description
1 polymer ?
#
loop_
_entity_poly.entity_id
_entity_poly.type
_entity_poly.pdbx_seq_one_letter_code
_entity_poly.pdbx_strand_id
1 'polypeptide(L)'
;MFTHKIWNDLELSKMVDGGVPFPMLSDVGGDIGRLYGIFNEGAKVENRGRFIIDPDGVLQGYEVLTPPVGRNVNETLRQLKAFQLVRNTGGAEATPSGWKPGKTTLKPGIDLVGKVWQAWKVSEADE
;
A
#
# COMPACT_ATOMS: atom_id res chain seq x y z
N MET A 1 -25.16 2.69 13.40
CA MET A 1 -23.86 3.08 12.82
C MET A 1 -24.12 4.19 11.80
N PHE A 2 -24.12 5.44 12.25
CA PHE A 2 -24.40 6.62 11.40
C PHE A 2 -23.18 7.54 11.24
N THR A 3 -22.13 7.34 12.03
CA THR A 3 -20.93 8.18 12.07
C THR A 3 -20.29 8.36 10.70
N HIS A 4 -20.01 7.25 9.99
CA HIS A 4 -19.45 7.30 8.63
C HIS A 4 -20.35 8.04 7.65
N LYS A 5 -21.66 7.78 7.66
CA LYS A 5 -22.62 8.48 6.79
C LYS A 5 -22.61 9.98 7.04
N ILE A 6 -22.76 10.40 8.30
CA ILE A 6 -22.80 11.82 8.66
C ILE A 6 -21.46 12.50 8.35
N TRP A 7 -20.33 11.83 8.58
CA TRP A 7 -19.01 12.35 8.22
C TRP A 7 -18.88 12.58 6.70
N ASN A 8 -19.32 11.61 5.91
CA ASN A 8 -19.33 11.75 4.46
C ASN A 8 -20.28 12.86 3.98
N ASP A 9 -21.50 12.91 4.49
CA ASP A 9 -22.51 13.87 4.06
C ASP A 9 -22.14 15.31 4.44
N LEU A 10 -21.55 15.53 5.62
CA LEU A 10 -21.34 16.87 6.18
C LEU A 10 -19.92 17.42 6.00
N GLU A 11 -18.90 16.57 5.84
CA GLU A 11 -17.50 16.98 5.73
C GLU A 11 -16.86 16.52 4.41
N LEU A 12 -16.80 15.22 4.16
CA LEU A 12 -16.03 14.69 3.02
C LEU A 12 -16.63 15.09 1.67
N SER A 13 -17.95 15.20 1.56
CA SER A 13 -18.66 15.71 0.37
C SER A 13 -18.30 17.15 -0.01
N LYS A 14 -17.77 17.94 0.94
CA LYS A 14 -17.29 19.32 0.70
C LYS A 14 -15.82 19.35 0.30
N MET A 15 -15.07 18.30 0.62
CA MET A 15 -13.65 18.18 0.32
C MET A 15 -13.40 17.46 -1.01
N VAL A 16 -14.30 16.54 -1.37
CA VAL A 16 -14.25 15.72 -2.57
C VAL A 16 -15.63 15.75 -3.20
N ASP A 17 -15.70 16.11 -4.48
CA ASP A 17 -16.97 16.11 -5.22
C ASP A 17 -17.59 14.70 -5.23
N GLY A 18 -18.87 14.60 -4.88
CA GLY A 18 -19.55 13.31 -4.68
C GLY A 18 -19.19 12.54 -3.40
N GLY A 19 -18.30 13.06 -2.55
CA GLY A 19 -17.86 12.41 -1.32
C GLY A 19 -16.92 11.23 -1.55
N VAL A 20 -16.89 10.29 -0.59
CA VAL A 20 -16.02 9.10 -0.67
C VAL A 20 -16.64 8.04 -1.59
N PRO A 21 -15.99 7.65 -2.70
CA PRO A 21 -16.58 6.76 -3.70
C PRO A 21 -16.40 5.26 -3.39
N PHE A 22 -15.97 4.92 -2.17
CA PHE A 22 -15.69 3.54 -1.75
C PHE A 22 -16.28 3.24 -0.37
N PRO A 23 -16.51 1.95 -0.03
CA PRO A 23 -17.09 1.57 1.25
C PRO A 23 -16.25 2.04 2.45
N MET A 24 -16.90 2.59 3.47
CA MET A 24 -16.29 2.89 4.77
C MET A 24 -16.74 1.86 5.79
N LEU A 25 -15.84 0.94 6.14
CA LEU A 25 -16.11 -0.12 7.11
C LEU A 25 -16.02 0.41 8.54
N SER A 26 -16.78 -0.18 9.45
CA SER A 26 -16.69 0.12 10.89
C SER A 26 -16.22 -1.10 11.65
N ASP A 27 -15.23 -0.87 12.52
CA ASP A 27 -14.65 -1.87 13.41
C ASP A 27 -14.77 -1.39 14.86
N VAL A 28 -15.99 -1.22 15.36
CA VAL A 28 -16.23 -0.67 16.71
C VAL A 28 -15.56 -1.53 17.80
N GLY A 29 -15.45 -2.84 17.58
CA GLY A 29 -14.79 -3.77 18.49
C GLY A 29 -13.26 -3.73 18.41
N GLY A 30 -12.69 -3.24 17.31
CA GLY A 30 -11.25 -3.30 17.03
C GLY A 30 -10.76 -4.70 16.62
N ASP A 31 -11.67 -5.61 16.27
CA ASP A 31 -11.34 -7.01 15.98
C ASP A 31 -10.55 -7.13 14.67
N ILE A 32 -10.92 -6.32 13.67
CA ILE A 32 -10.20 -6.26 12.39
C ILE A 32 -8.84 -5.61 12.62
N GLY A 33 -8.78 -4.50 13.38
CA GLY A 33 -7.53 -3.86 13.76
C GLY A 33 -6.57 -4.82 14.47
N ARG A 34 -7.07 -5.66 15.38
CA ARG A 34 -6.28 -6.70 16.08
C ARG A 34 -5.82 -7.79 15.13
N LEU A 35 -6.71 -8.27 14.26
CA LEU A 35 -6.38 -9.29 13.26
C LEU A 35 -5.24 -8.85 12.35
N TYR A 36 -5.23 -7.58 11.95
CA TYR A 36 -4.18 -6.98 11.13
C TYR A 36 -3.00 -6.42 11.94
N GLY A 37 -3.00 -6.58 13.28
CA GLY A 37 -1.91 -6.16 14.16
C GLY A 37 -1.71 -4.64 14.27
N ILE A 38 -2.74 -3.84 14.00
CA ILE A 38 -2.67 -2.37 13.99
C ILE A 38 -3.51 -1.70 15.09
N PHE A 39 -4.28 -2.46 15.87
CA PHE A 39 -5.08 -1.90 16.96
C PHE A 39 -4.20 -1.45 18.13
N ASN A 40 -4.38 -0.20 18.58
CA ASN A 40 -3.72 0.32 19.78
C ASN A 40 -4.62 0.11 20.99
N GLU A 41 -4.24 -0.82 21.87
CA GLU A 41 -5.02 -1.15 23.06
C GLU A 41 -5.17 -0.01 24.08
N GLY A 42 -4.18 0.88 24.17
CA GLY A 42 -4.23 2.02 25.09
C GLY A 42 -5.14 3.13 24.57
N ALA A 43 -5.05 3.42 23.27
CA ALA A 43 -5.82 4.49 22.64
C ALA A 43 -7.22 4.04 22.18
N LYS A 44 -7.48 2.72 22.14
CA LYS A 44 -8.72 2.11 21.64
C LYS A 44 -9.06 2.53 20.21
N VAL A 45 -8.04 2.68 19.37
CA VAL A 45 -8.14 3.04 17.95
C VAL A 45 -7.03 2.34 17.16
N GLU A 46 -7.20 2.20 15.85
CA GLU A 46 -6.17 1.68 14.96
C GLU A 46 -5.07 2.72 14.69
N ASN A 47 -3.82 2.26 14.58
CA ASN A 47 -2.77 2.99 13.89
C ASN A 47 -3.11 3.09 12.38
N ARG A 48 -2.41 3.97 11.65
CA ARG A 48 -2.68 4.24 10.23
C ARG A 48 -2.14 3.10 9.34
N GLY A 49 -2.82 1.97 9.34
CA GLY A 49 -2.51 0.78 8.55
C GLY A 49 -3.02 0.87 7.10
N ARG A 50 -2.23 0.40 6.14
CA ARG A 50 -2.63 0.20 4.74
C ARG A 50 -2.08 -1.13 4.24
N PHE A 51 -2.93 -1.95 3.65
CA PHE A 51 -2.59 -3.29 3.16
C PHE A 51 -2.85 -3.38 1.65
N ILE A 52 -1.95 -4.01 0.91
CA ILE A 52 -2.10 -4.39 -0.49
C ILE A 52 -2.32 -5.90 -0.51
N ILE A 53 -3.52 -6.31 -0.90
CA ILE A 53 -3.94 -7.71 -0.97
C ILE A 53 -4.20 -8.02 -2.44
N ASP A 54 -3.64 -9.12 -2.93
CA ASP A 54 -3.80 -9.53 -4.33
C ASP A 54 -5.15 -10.25 -4.59
N PRO A 55 -5.48 -10.54 -5.87
CA PRO A 55 -6.74 -11.23 -6.21
C PRO A 55 -6.91 -12.64 -5.60
N ASP A 56 -5.83 -13.27 -5.14
CA ASP A 56 -5.87 -14.59 -4.50
C ASP A 56 -6.02 -14.48 -2.98
N GLY A 57 -6.17 -13.25 -2.46
CA GLY A 57 -6.32 -12.96 -1.04
C GLY A 57 -5.00 -12.93 -0.28
N VAL A 58 -3.85 -12.91 -0.97
CA VAL A 58 -2.53 -12.90 -0.34
C VAL A 58 -2.10 -11.47 -0.03
N LEU A 59 -1.64 -11.23 1.21
CA LEU A 59 -1.05 -9.96 1.60
C LEU A 59 0.32 -9.78 0.95
N GLN A 60 0.43 -8.81 0.04
CA GLN A 60 1.66 -8.53 -0.71
C GLN A 60 2.55 -7.48 -0.02
N GLY A 61 1.92 -6.50 0.64
CA GLY A 61 2.66 -5.46 1.33
C GLY A 61 1.77 -4.65 2.27
N TYR A 62 2.37 -4.07 3.30
CA TYR A 62 1.65 -3.25 4.25
C TYR A 62 2.53 -2.12 4.79
N GLU A 63 1.88 -1.05 5.25
CA GLU A 63 2.50 0.12 5.90
C GLU A 63 1.69 0.44 7.15
N VAL A 64 2.38 0.73 8.25
CA VAL A 64 1.76 1.16 9.51
C VAL A 64 2.48 2.40 10.01
N LEU A 65 1.74 3.50 10.10
CA LEU A 65 2.23 4.75 10.67
C LEU A 65 1.48 5.07 11.97
N THR A 66 2.17 5.69 12.92
CA THR A 66 1.51 6.27 14.09
C THR A 66 0.66 7.49 13.67
N PRO A 67 -0.26 7.97 14.53
CA PRO A 67 -1.20 9.03 14.17
C PRO A 67 -0.63 10.37 13.63
N PRO A 68 0.56 10.89 14.03
CA PRO A 68 0.97 12.23 13.61
C PRO A 68 1.42 12.33 12.14
N VAL A 69 1.67 11.21 11.44
CA VAL A 69 2.19 11.23 10.06
C VAL A 69 1.19 10.62 9.08
N GLY A 70 0.90 11.35 8.01
CA GLY A 70 0.06 10.86 6.90
C GLY A 70 0.82 9.91 5.96
N ARG A 71 0.09 9.01 5.31
CA ARG A 71 0.64 8.10 4.29
C ARG A 71 0.80 8.82 2.95
N ASN A 72 1.68 8.30 2.10
CA ASN A 72 1.87 8.79 0.73
C ASN A 72 1.09 7.94 -0.29
N VAL A 73 0.09 8.56 -0.94
CA VAL A 73 -0.74 7.88 -1.97
C VAL A 73 0.10 7.48 -3.18
N ASN A 74 1.07 8.30 -3.59
CA ASN A 74 1.92 7.99 -4.74
C ASN A 74 2.77 6.74 -4.51
N GLU A 75 3.25 6.53 -3.28
CA GLU A 75 3.98 5.31 -2.93
C GLU A 75 3.07 4.09 -2.96
N THR A 76 1.83 4.23 -2.49
CA THR A 76 0.83 3.15 -2.59
C THR A 76 0.56 2.76 -4.04
N LEU A 77 0.39 3.75 -4.94
CA LEU A 77 0.20 3.49 -6.37
C LEU A 77 1.45 2.89 -7.02
N ARG A 78 2.65 3.32 -6.63
CA ARG A 78 3.91 2.76 -7.12
C ARG A 78 4.04 1.28 -6.75
N GLN A 79 3.82 0.94 -5.47
CA GLN A 79 3.84 -0.44 -4.98
C GLN A 79 2.77 -1.30 -5.66
N LEU A 80 1.54 -0.78 -5.81
CA LEU A 80 0.46 -1.49 -6.49
C LEU A 80 0.86 -1.87 -7.93
N LYS A 81 1.42 -0.92 -8.69
CA LYS A 81 1.88 -1.16 -10.07
C LYS A 81 3.06 -2.13 -10.14
N ALA A 82 3.96 -2.09 -9.15
CA ALA A 82 5.08 -3.02 -9.05
C ALA A 82 4.58 -4.46 -8.84
N PHE A 83 3.67 -4.67 -7.88
CA PHE A 83 3.08 -5.98 -7.65
C PHE A 83 2.26 -6.48 -8.84
N GLN A 84 1.55 -5.58 -9.54
CA GLN A 84 0.86 -5.94 -10.79
C GLN A 84 1.84 -6.42 -11.87
N LEU A 85 2.99 -5.75 -12.05
CA LEU A 85 4.01 -6.19 -13.00
C LEU A 85 4.57 -7.58 -12.63
N VAL A 86 4.94 -7.78 -11.37
CA VAL A 86 5.45 -9.07 -10.88
C VAL A 86 4.41 -10.18 -11.10
N ARG A 87 3.14 -9.92 -10.79
CA ARG A 87 2.04 -10.86 -11.03
C ARG A 87 1.85 -11.17 -12.52
N ASN A 88 1.81 -10.15 -13.36
CA ASN A 88 1.57 -10.30 -14.81
C ASN A 88 2.71 -11.04 -15.52
N THR A 89 3.93 -10.97 -14.98
CA THR A 89 5.10 -11.67 -15.52
C THR A 89 5.30 -13.05 -14.87
N GLY A 90 4.42 -13.47 -13.96
CA GLY A 90 4.57 -14.73 -13.23
C GLY A 90 5.84 -14.79 -12.37
N GLY A 91 6.33 -13.64 -11.90
CA GLY A 91 7.58 -13.53 -11.15
C GLY A 91 8.86 -13.57 -11.99
N ALA A 92 8.75 -13.58 -13.34
CA ALA A 92 9.91 -13.50 -14.22
C ALA A 92 10.64 -12.15 -14.14
N GLU A 93 9.95 -11.11 -13.66
CA GLU A 93 10.52 -9.79 -13.40
C GLU A 93 10.36 -9.41 -11.92
N ALA A 94 11.34 -8.66 -11.41
CA ALA A 94 11.33 -8.03 -10.10
C ALA A 94 11.62 -6.53 -10.22
N THR A 95 11.05 -5.73 -9.32
CA THR A 95 11.19 -4.27 -9.35
C THR A 95 12.25 -3.82 -8.33
N PRO A 96 13.35 -3.16 -8.76
CA PRO A 96 14.37 -2.66 -7.84
C PRO A 96 13.87 -1.48 -6.98
N SER A 97 14.72 -0.99 -6.07
CA SER A 97 14.41 0.16 -5.21
C SER A 97 14.01 1.37 -6.06
N GLY A 98 12.97 2.09 -5.62
CA GLY A 98 12.47 3.29 -6.30
C GLY A 98 11.75 3.04 -7.64
N TRP A 99 11.64 1.79 -8.10
CA TRP A 99 11.06 1.47 -9.41
C TRP A 99 9.70 2.13 -9.65
N LYS A 100 9.53 2.68 -10.85
CA LYS A 100 8.29 3.25 -11.40
C LYS A 100 7.99 2.61 -12.76
N PRO A 101 6.72 2.64 -13.22
CA PRO A 101 6.36 2.13 -14.55
C PRO A 101 7.26 2.69 -15.65
N GLY A 102 7.75 1.80 -16.52
CA GLY A 102 8.66 2.14 -17.61
C GLY A 102 10.15 2.17 -17.25
N LYS A 103 10.51 2.05 -15.96
CA LYS A 103 11.91 1.90 -15.52
C LYS A 103 12.37 0.43 -15.59
N THR A 104 13.68 0.25 -15.61
CA THR A 104 14.36 -1.05 -15.67
C THR A 104 13.88 -2.01 -14.58
N THR A 105 13.51 -3.22 -14.98
CA THR A 105 13.21 -4.35 -14.11
C THR A 105 14.44 -5.27 -14.00
N LEU A 106 14.42 -6.13 -12.98
CA LEU A 106 15.42 -7.19 -12.81
C LEU A 106 14.82 -8.52 -13.25
N LYS A 107 15.62 -9.40 -13.85
CA LYS A 107 15.23 -10.79 -14.12
C LYS A 107 15.87 -11.70 -13.08
N PRO A 108 15.11 -12.21 -12.10
CA PRO A 108 15.68 -13.08 -11.07
C PRO A 108 16.30 -14.34 -11.70
N GLY A 109 17.52 -14.67 -11.27
CA GLY A 109 18.26 -15.83 -11.78
C GLY A 109 19.65 -15.92 -11.16
N ILE A 110 20.30 -17.08 -11.32
CA ILE A 110 21.63 -17.34 -10.74
C ILE A 110 22.68 -16.32 -11.22
N ASP A 111 22.52 -15.84 -12.45
CA ASP A 111 23.43 -14.86 -13.04
C ASP A 111 23.40 -13.50 -12.34
N LEU A 112 22.30 -13.16 -11.65
CA LEU A 112 22.14 -11.89 -10.96
C LEU A 112 22.62 -11.94 -9.49
N VAL A 113 22.91 -13.13 -8.94
CA VAL A 113 23.35 -13.30 -7.55
C VAL A 113 24.66 -12.55 -7.32
N GLY A 114 24.65 -11.57 -6.40
CA GLY A 114 25.79 -10.70 -6.13
C GLY A 114 26.13 -9.70 -7.24
N LYS A 115 25.31 -9.63 -8.31
CA LYS A 115 25.57 -8.83 -9.52
C LYS A 115 24.46 -7.84 -9.88
N VAL A 116 23.50 -7.60 -8.98
CA VAL A 116 22.42 -6.61 -9.18
C VAL A 116 22.97 -5.23 -9.60
N TRP A 117 24.14 -4.84 -9.08
CA TRP A 117 24.83 -3.58 -9.42
C TRP A 117 25.17 -3.42 -10.91
N GLN A 118 25.20 -4.51 -11.68
CA GLN A 118 25.42 -4.48 -13.14
C GLN A 118 24.14 -4.08 -13.90
N ALA A 119 22.96 -4.34 -13.32
CA ALA A 119 21.67 -4.11 -13.93
C ALA A 119 20.92 -2.88 -13.36
N TRP A 120 21.30 -2.41 -12.17
CA TRP A 120 20.64 -1.30 -11.49
C TRP A 120 21.63 -0.52 -10.61
N LYS A 121 21.50 0.81 -10.59
CA LYS A 121 22.31 1.73 -9.78
C LYS A 121 21.44 2.54 -8.82
N VAL A 122 22.00 2.92 -7.68
CA VAL A 122 21.30 3.73 -6.65
C VAL A 122 20.79 5.06 -7.21
N SER A 123 21.52 5.67 -8.15
CA SER A 123 21.09 6.92 -8.80
C SER A 123 19.75 6.77 -9.53
N GLU A 124 19.35 5.56 -9.93
CA GLU A 124 18.08 5.28 -10.60
C GLU A 124 16.90 5.19 -9.63
N ALA A 125 17.13 5.19 -8.30
CA ALA A 125 16.06 5.08 -7.29
C ALA A 125 15.19 6.34 -7.20
N ASP A 126 15.82 7.50 -7.40
CA ASP A 126 15.21 8.81 -7.13
C ASP A 126 14.80 9.56 -8.42
N GLU A 127 15.05 8.98 -9.60
CA GLU A 127 14.60 9.50 -10.90
C GLU A 127 13.11 9.24 -11.18
#